data_AF-A0A2M6ZV77-F1
#
_entry.id   AF-A0A2M6ZV77-F1
#
_cell.length_a   1.000
_cell.length_b   1.000
_cell.length_c   1.000
_cell.angle_alpha   90.00
_cell.angle_beta   90.00
_cell.angle_gamma   90.00
#
_symmetry.space_group_name_H-M   'P 1'
#
loop_
_entity.id
_entity.type
_entity.pdbx_description
1 polymer ?
#
loop_
_entity_poly.entity_id
_entity_poly.type
_entity_poly.pdbx_seq_one_letter_code
_entity_poly.pdbx_strand_id
1 'polypeptide(L)'
;MATLTHNNKYPCAFDLRLLEWERYSSKKENSEVKTVPLGEPYTLWVKYRMALRVGDTALYQSSKETTFVLEDIGRLIEHLLQLASGSKDKLAFDPIEPDFGLVIHRLTKSSASVTVSSAAEIRAGELTNATNQSAAPSNLFDVEVWIDYPNQADRFYGGYGPGLYFFVEALDIEQFASQLQAELN
;
A
#
# COMPACT_ATOMS: atom_id res chain seq x y z
N MET A 1 -1.84 0.77 -14.15
CA MET A 1 -1.06 0.09 -13.10
C MET A 1 -0.34 1.16 -12.31
N ALA A 2 -0.59 1.20 -11.02
CA ALA A 2 -0.01 2.12 -10.07
C ALA A 2 1.05 1.38 -9.26
N THR A 3 2.22 1.99 -9.11
CA THR A 3 3.37 1.37 -8.46
C THR A 3 3.89 2.30 -7.37
N LEU A 4 3.88 1.84 -6.13
CA LEU A 4 4.55 2.49 -5.01
C LEU A 4 5.96 1.90 -4.88
N THR A 5 6.98 2.68 -5.23
CA THR A 5 8.39 2.25 -5.24
C THR A 5 9.31 3.46 -5.09
N HIS A 6 10.53 3.22 -4.63
CA HIS A 6 11.59 4.23 -4.65
C HIS A 6 12.76 3.77 -5.54
N ASN A 7 13.33 4.67 -6.33
CA ASN A 7 14.39 4.36 -7.29
C ASN A 7 15.74 4.10 -6.58
N ASN A 8 15.93 2.85 -6.15
CA ASN A 8 17.18 2.37 -5.55
C ASN A 8 17.80 1.21 -6.38
N LYS A 9 18.93 0.64 -5.94
CA LYS A 9 19.63 -0.45 -6.65
C LYS A 9 18.83 -1.77 -6.69
N TYR A 10 17.85 -1.94 -5.81
CA TYR A 10 16.96 -3.11 -5.71
C TYR A 10 15.55 -2.66 -5.27
N PRO A 11 14.77 -2.04 -6.18
CA PRO A 11 13.55 -1.34 -5.79
C PRO A 11 12.52 -2.33 -5.28
N CYS A 12 12.13 -2.18 -4.00
CA CYS A 12 10.93 -2.83 -3.49
C CYS A 12 9.73 -2.07 -4.03
N ALA A 13 8.77 -2.79 -4.59
CA ALA A 13 7.59 -2.20 -5.19
C ALA A 13 6.32 -2.93 -4.77
N PHE A 14 5.28 -2.15 -4.53
CA PHE A 14 3.90 -2.61 -4.42
C PHE A 14 3.11 -2.11 -5.63
N ASP A 15 2.49 -3.03 -6.37
CA ASP A 15 1.68 -2.70 -7.53
C ASP A 15 0.20 -2.96 -7.27
N LEU A 16 -0.63 -1.99 -7.65
CA LEU A 16 -2.07 -2.13 -7.81
C LEU A 16 -2.42 -1.92 -9.28
N ARG A 17 -3.04 -2.92 -9.89
CA ARG A 17 -3.53 -2.85 -11.28
C ARG A 17 -5.02 -3.05 -11.34
N LEU A 18 -5.74 -2.04 -11.81
CA LEU A 18 -7.15 -2.14 -12.13
C LEU A 18 -7.36 -3.10 -13.31
N LEU A 19 -8.36 -3.97 -13.18
CA LEU A 19 -8.78 -4.91 -14.20
C LEU A 19 -10.12 -4.48 -14.80
N GLU A 20 -11.16 -4.39 -13.97
CA GLU A 20 -12.54 -4.19 -14.41
C GLU A 20 -13.38 -3.43 -13.37
N TRP A 21 -14.50 -2.88 -13.82
CA TRP A 21 -15.50 -2.20 -13.00
C TRP A 21 -16.80 -2.96 -12.99
N GLU A 22 -17.41 -3.10 -11.83
CA GLU A 22 -18.69 -3.79 -11.67
C GLU A 22 -19.65 -2.96 -10.81
N ARG A 23 -20.94 -2.95 -11.18
CA ARG A 23 -22.01 -2.24 -10.46
C ARG A 23 -22.86 -3.24 -9.71
N TYR A 24 -23.00 -3.04 -8.40
CA TYR A 24 -23.79 -3.94 -7.54
C TYR A 24 -24.91 -3.19 -6.83
N SER A 25 -26.09 -3.82 -6.70
CA SER A 25 -27.21 -3.22 -5.96
C SER A 25 -26.99 -3.28 -4.45
N SER A 26 -27.35 -2.24 -3.72
CA SER A 26 -27.22 -2.18 -2.25
C SER A 26 -28.27 -3.01 -1.48
N LYS A 27 -29.09 -3.83 -2.15
CA LYS A 27 -30.17 -4.59 -1.49
C LYS A 27 -29.61 -5.84 -0.83
N LYS A 28 -29.60 -5.83 0.51
CA LYS A 28 -29.42 -7.01 1.36
C LYS A 28 -30.59 -7.97 1.13
N GLU A 29 -30.45 -8.91 0.22
CA GLU A 29 -31.14 -10.21 0.26
C GLU A 29 -30.62 -11.09 -0.88
N ASN A 30 -29.89 -12.15 -0.50
CA ASN A 30 -29.61 -13.37 -1.27
C ASN A 30 -30.04 -13.32 -2.74
N SER A 31 -29.25 -12.73 -3.64
CA SER A 31 -29.50 -12.91 -5.05
C SER A 31 -28.29 -12.56 -5.90
N GLU A 32 -28.08 -13.41 -6.89
CA GLU A 32 -27.09 -13.35 -7.95
C GLU A 32 -26.80 -11.93 -8.45
N VAL A 33 -25.53 -11.72 -8.81
CA VAL A 33 -25.00 -10.52 -9.48
C VAL A 33 -25.99 -10.03 -10.55
N LYS A 34 -26.66 -8.90 -10.28
CA LYS A 34 -27.59 -8.28 -11.21
C LYS A 34 -27.17 -6.85 -11.50
N THR A 35 -27.01 -6.56 -12.79
CA THR A 35 -26.78 -5.21 -13.31
C THR A 35 -27.94 -4.30 -12.90
N VAL A 36 -27.62 -3.20 -12.21
CA VAL A 36 -28.62 -2.29 -11.64
C VAL A 36 -29.18 -1.33 -12.71
N PRO A 37 -30.50 -1.13 -12.81
CA PRO A 37 -31.11 -0.11 -13.67
C PRO A 37 -30.68 1.32 -13.30
N LEU A 38 -30.75 2.23 -14.27
CA LEU A 38 -30.46 3.66 -14.05
C LEU A 38 -31.41 4.24 -12.98
N GLY A 39 -30.87 4.81 -11.90
CA GLY A 39 -31.65 5.50 -10.86
C GLY A 39 -31.88 4.75 -9.54
N GLU A 40 -31.47 3.48 -9.43
CA GLU A 40 -31.45 2.77 -8.15
C GLU A 40 -30.10 2.96 -7.41
N PRO A 41 -30.08 2.94 -6.06
CA PRO A 41 -28.83 2.99 -5.31
C PRO A 41 -27.97 1.75 -5.58
N TYR A 42 -26.69 1.98 -5.88
CA TYR A 42 -25.70 0.95 -6.19
C TYR A 42 -24.39 1.27 -5.47
N THR A 43 -23.59 0.23 -5.24
CA THR A 43 -22.19 0.34 -4.83
C THR A 43 -21.35 0.01 -6.05
N LEU A 44 -20.34 0.85 -6.32
CA LEU A 44 -19.35 0.58 -7.35
C LEU A 44 -18.24 -0.27 -6.78
N TRP A 45 -17.96 -1.36 -7.47
CA TRP A 45 -16.88 -2.26 -7.13
C TRP A 45 -15.86 -2.26 -8.25
N VAL A 46 -14.60 -2.41 -7.87
CA VAL A 46 -13.44 -2.37 -8.76
C VAL A 46 -12.57 -3.57 -8.51
N LYS A 47 -12.24 -4.30 -9.56
CA LYS A 47 -11.37 -5.48 -9.50
C LYS A 47 -9.93 -5.06 -9.73
N TYR A 48 -9.06 -5.47 -8.81
CA TYR A 48 -7.63 -5.22 -8.87
C TYR A 48 -6.82 -6.52 -8.81
N ARG A 49 -5.62 -6.47 -9.37
CA ARG A 49 -4.56 -7.46 -9.13
C ARG A 49 -3.39 -6.79 -8.42
N MET A 50 -2.86 -7.48 -7.42
CA MET A 50 -1.75 -6.99 -6.61
C MET A 50 -0.46 -7.75 -6.91
N ALA A 51 0.66 -7.05 -6.76
CA ALA A 51 1.97 -7.67 -6.78
C ALA A 51 2.95 -7.02 -5.80
N LEU A 52 3.87 -7.83 -5.28
CA LEU A 52 5.03 -7.41 -4.51
C LEU A 52 6.29 -7.77 -5.30
N ARG A 53 7.18 -6.81 -5.53
CA ARG A 53 8.41 -7.02 -6.30
C ARG A 53 9.65 -6.51 -5.57
N VAL A 54 10.80 -7.12 -5.87
CA VAL A 54 12.14 -6.60 -5.54
C VAL A 54 12.95 -6.59 -6.82
N GLY A 55 13.31 -5.40 -7.30
CA GLY A 55 13.80 -5.21 -8.67
C GLY A 55 12.77 -5.70 -9.68
N ASP A 56 13.23 -6.52 -10.62
CA ASP A 56 12.37 -7.12 -11.66
C ASP A 56 11.74 -8.45 -11.22
N THR A 57 12.03 -8.93 -10.01
CA THR A 57 11.53 -10.22 -9.50
C THR A 57 10.24 -10.04 -8.72
N ALA A 58 9.17 -10.72 -9.13
CA ALA A 58 7.95 -10.82 -8.35
C ALA A 58 8.14 -11.78 -7.16
N LEU A 59 8.01 -11.24 -5.95
CA LEU A 59 7.92 -12.04 -4.72
C LEU A 59 6.51 -12.62 -4.56
N TYR A 60 5.51 -11.85 -4.96
CA TYR A 60 4.12 -12.25 -4.91
C TYR A 60 3.33 -11.59 -6.03
N GLN A 61 2.34 -12.32 -6.53
CA GLN A 61 1.30 -11.81 -7.39
C GLN A 61 -0.01 -12.49 -7.00
N SER A 62 -1.08 -11.72 -6.83
CA SER A 62 -2.36 -12.29 -6.41
C SER A 62 -2.90 -13.27 -7.46
N SER A 63 -3.24 -14.48 -7.01
CA SER A 63 -3.82 -15.54 -7.84
C SER A 63 -5.27 -15.22 -8.20
N LYS A 64 -5.98 -14.55 -7.28
CA LYS A 64 -7.36 -14.08 -7.41
C LYS A 64 -7.40 -12.56 -7.60
N GLU A 65 -8.51 -12.11 -8.15
CA GLU A 65 -8.86 -10.70 -8.27
C GLU A 65 -9.43 -10.24 -6.93
N THR A 66 -9.00 -9.07 -6.48
CA THR A 66 -9.49 -8.45 -5.26
C THR A 66 -10.50 -7.39 -5.64
N THR A 67 -11.64 -7.38 -4.96
CA THR A 67 -12.71 -6.42 -5.25
C THR A 67 -12.74 -5.36 -4.17
N PHE A 68 -12.56 -4.10 -4.54
CA PHE A 68 -12.72 -2.97 -3.62
C PHE A 68 -13.99 -2.20 -3.92
N VAL A 69 -14.54 -1.58 -2.87
CA VAL A 69 -15.54 -0.53 -3.03
C VAL A 69 -14.83 0.72 -3.57
N LEU A 70 -15.36 1.36 -4.60
CA LEU A 70 -14.74 2.51 -5.24
C LEU A 70 -14.47 3.65 -4.25
N GLU A 71 -15.39 3.87 -3.33
CA GLU A 71 -15.27 4.87 -2.27
C GLU A 71 -14.04 4.62 -1.38
N ASP A 72 -13.64 3.36 -1.18
CA ASP A 72 -12.43 3.02 -0.40
C ASP A 72 -11.15 3.40 -1.17
N ILE A 73 -11.11 3.17 -2.49
CA ILE A 73 -9.98 3.62 -3.33
C ILE A 73 -9.93 5.16 -3.41
N GLY A 74 -11.08 5.83 -3.52
CA GLY A 74 -11.16 7.28 -3.46
C GLY A 74 -10.59 7.85 -2.15
N ARG A 75 -10.94 7.24 -1.01
CA ARG A 75 -10.38 7.61 0.30
C ARG A 75 -8.88 7.31 0.41
N LEU A 76 -8.42 6.19 -0.16
CA LEU A 76 -7.00 5.86 -0.21
C LEU A 76 -6.22 6.94 -0.97
N ILE A 77 -6.68 7.34 -2.16
CA ILE A 77 -6.06 8.42 -2.95
C ILE A 77 -6.02 9.73 -2.16
N GLU A 78 -7.14 10.13 -1.55
CA GLU A 78 -7.21 11.34 -0.74
C GLU A 78 -6.18 11.31 0.40
N HIS A 79 -6.09 10.19 1.12
CA HIS A 79 -5.16 10.02 2.23
C HIS A 79 -3.69 10.01 1.76
N LEU A 80 -3.39 9.42 0.60
CA LEU A 80 -2.04 9.45 0.01
C LEU A 80 -1.62 10.88 -0.36
N LEU A 81 -2.52 11.68 -0.94
CA LEU A 81 -2.26 13.09 -1.24
C LEU A 81 -2.08 13.93 0.03
N GLN A 82 -2.83 13.62 1.09
CA GLN A 82 -2.66 14.25 2.40
C GLN A 82 -1.30 13.90 3.04
N LEU A 83 -0.83 12.66 2.87
CA LEU A 83 0.52 12.25 3.27
C LEU A 83 1.62 13.00 2.49
N ALA A 84 1.51 13.02 1.16
CA ALA A 84 2.49 13.65 0.28
C ALA A 84 2.60 15.17 0.54
N SER A 85 1.47 15.85 0.73
CA SER A 85 1.43 17.28 1.10
C SER A 85 1.86 17.58 2.54
N GLY A 86 1.94 16.54 3.38
CA GLY A 86 2.30 16.66 4.79
C GLY A 86 1.21 17.17 5.73
N SER A 87 -0.04 17.13 5.28
CA SER A 87 -1.22 17.34 6.14
C SER A 87 -1.56 16.10 6.99
N LYS A 88 -1.00 14.93 6.65
CA LYS A 88 -0.99 13.72 7.47
C LYS A 88 0.43 13.17 7.60
N ASP A 89 0.68 12.47 8.71
CA ASP A 89 1.94 11.75 8.95
C ASP A 89 1.78 10.23 8.89
N LYS A 90 0.55 9.71 8.88
CA LYS A 90 0.27 8.27 8.83
C LYS A 90 -0.97 7.96 7.98
N LEU A 91 -0.90 6.84 7.27
CA LEU A 91 -1.98 6.17 6.59
C LEU A 91 -1.98 4.70 7.01
N ALA A 92 -3.16 4.19 7.30
CA ALA A 92 -3.42 2.76 7.39
C ALA A 92 -4.65 2.49 6.51
N PHE A 93 -4.49 1.57 5.58
CA PHE A 93 -5.53 1.14 4.66
C PHE A 93 -5.68 -0.37 4.79
N ASP A 94 -6.85 -0.78 5.28
CA ASP A 94 -7.21 -2.16 5.59
C ASP A 94 -8.72 -2.32 5.28
N PRO A 95 -9.10 -2.57 4.02
CA PRO A 95 -10.49 -2.65 3.59
C PRO A 95 -11.23 -3.87 4.17
N ILE A 96 -12.56 -3.93 4.09
CA ILE A 96 -13.39 -4.95 4.79
C ILE A 96 -13.22 -6.38 4.25
N GLU A 97 -12.97 -6.52 2.96
CA GLU A 97 -12.47 -7.77 2.35
C GLU A 97 -11.05 -7.51 1.88
N PRO A 98 -10.06 -7.46 2.80
CA PRO A 98 -8.71 -7.13 2.42
C PRO A 98 -7.99 -8.39 1.99
N ASP A 99 -7.45 -8.32 0.79
CA ASP A 99 -6.37 -9.19 0.38
C ASP A 99 -5.00 -8.49 0.57
N PHE A 100 -4.99 -7.22 1.00
CA PHE A 100 -3.79 -6.52 1.50
C PHE A 100 -4.12 -5.52 2.60
N GLY A 101 -3.13 -5.30 3.46
CA GLY A 101 -3.02 -4.10 4.28
C GLY A 101 -1.85 -3.24 3.82
N LEU A 102 -2.03 -1.93 3.86
CA LEU A 102 -1.02 -0.92 3.53
C LEU A 102 -0.91 0.11 4.64
N VAL A 103 0.25 0.20 5.26
CA VAL A 103 0.59 1.21 6.25
C VAL A 103 1.75 2.03 5.73
N ILE A 104 1.59 3.35 5.81
CA ILE A 104 2.65 4.31 5.48
C ILE A 104 2.72 5.26 6.66
N HIS A 105 3.89 5.43 7.28
CA HIS A 105 4.08 6.58 8.16
C HIS A 105 5.39 7.32 7.93
N ARG A 106 5.34 8.61 8.26
CA ARG A 106 6.45 9.53 8.10
C ARG A 106 7.51 9.21 9.13
N LEU A 107 8.74 9.08 8.68
CA LEU A 107 9.87 8.96 9.59
C LEU A 107 10.15 10.34 10.17
N THR A 108 9.82 10.51 11.45
CA THR A 108 10.25 11.66 12.22
C THR A 108 11.67 11.42 12.73
N LYS A 109 12.37 12.51 13.09
CA LYS A 109 13.76 12.45 13.57
C LYS A 109 13.95 11.49 14.78
N SER A 110 12.89 11.24 15.55
CA SER A 110 12.90 10.28 16.68
C SER A 110 12.63 8.83 16.28
N SER A 111 12.01 8.55 15.13
CA SER A 111 11.76 7.18 14.66
C SER A 111 12.85 6.66 13.71
N ALA A 112 13.60 7.56 13.06
CA ALA A 112 14.77 7.22 12.25
C ALA A 112 16.05 6.96 13.07
N SER A 113 15.99 7.01 14.42
CA SER A 113 17.09 6.51 15.25
C SER A 113 17.11 5.00 15.14
N VAL A 114 17.79 4.51 14.10
CA VAL A 114 18.19 3.12 13.95
C VAL A 114 18.81 2.69 15.27
N THR A 115 18.15 1.77 15.97
CA THR A 115 18.80 0.94 16.98
C THR A 115 19.90 0.21 16.22
N VAL A 116 21.12 0.73 16.30
CA VAL A 116 22.30 0.08 15.73
C VAL A 116 22.29 -1.32 16.33
N SER A 117 22.03 -2.34 15.51
CA SER A 117 22.07 -3.70 16.03
C SER A 117 23.48 -3.93 16.56
N SER A 118 23.59 -4.61 17.70
CA SER A 118 24.85 -4.88 18.39
C SER A 118 25.94 -5.45 17.46
N ALA A 119 25.57 -6.10 16.35
CA ALA A 119 26.50 -6.60 15.34
C ALA A 119 27.22 -5.49 14.53
N ALA A 120 26.59 -4.33 14.33
CA ALA A 120 27.20 -3.18 13.67
C ALA A 120 28.09 -2.37 14.62
N GLU A 121 27.71 -2.24 15.90
CA GLU A 121 28.57 -1.68 16.96
C GLU A 121 29.86 -2.49 17.15
N ILE A 122 29.76 -3.83 17.17
CA ILE A 122 30.93 -4.72 17.32
C ILE A 122 31.90 -4.60 16.12
N ARG A 123 31.39 -4.31 14.90
CA ARG A 123 32.24 -4.17 13.71
C ARG A 123 32.84 -2.78 13.53
N ALA A 124 32.21 -1.74 14.08
CA ALA A 124 32.68 -0.36 13.96
C ALA A 124 33.81 -0.01 14.95
N GLY A 125 33.89 -0.70 16.09
CA GLY A 125 35.01 -0.66 17.05
C GLY A 125 35.08 0.61 17.90
N GLU A 126 35.00 1.78 17.27
CA GLU A 126 34.77 3.07 17.91
C GLU A 126 33.29 3.49 17.80
N LEU A 127 32.83 4.28 18.76
CA LEU A 127 31.61 5.08 18.63
C LEU A 127 31.82 6.08 17.49
N THR A 128 31.11 5.91 16.37
CA THR A 128 31.09 6.94 15.35
C THR A 128 30.33 8.14 15.93
N ASN A 129 31.02 9.27 16.12
CA ASN A 129 30.42 10.57 16.45
C ASN A 129 29.59 11.14 15.27
N ALA A 130 28.86 10.28 14.56
CA ALA A 130 28.02 10.62 13.43
C ALA A 130 26.77 11.34 13.92
N THR A 131 26.92 12.61 14.26
CA THR A 131 25.79 13.47 14.58
C THR A 131 25.07 13.81 13.27
N ASN A 132 23.82 13.37 13.16
CA ASN A 132 23.00 13.60 11.98
C ASN A 132 22.68 15.11 11.83
N GLN A 133 23.29 15.76 10.84
CA GLN A 133 23.29 17.22 10.66
C GLN A 133 22.05 17.76 9.92
N SER A 134 21.06 16.94 9.57
CA SER A 134 19.86 17.44 8.89
C SER A 134 18.84 18.03 9.88
N ALA A 135 18.50 19.31 9.68
CA ALA A 135 17.43 20.04 10.37
C ALA A 135 16.10 20.03 9.61
N ALA A 136 16.06 19.47 8.39
CA ALA A 136 14.83 19.33 7.62
C ALA A 136 14.03 18.13 8.12
N PRO A 137 12.68 18.22 8.22
CA PRO A 137 11.86 17.04 8.39
C PRO A 137 12.19 16.05 7.26
N SER A 138 12.38 14.79 7.64
CA SER A 138 12.65 13.74 6.67
C SER A 138 11.42 13.61 5.75
N ASN A 139 11.63 13.79 4.45
CA ASN A 139 10.63 13.50 3.42
C ASN A 139 10.46 12.00 3.17
N LEU A 140 11.15 11.16 3.98
CA LEU A 140 11.11 9.72 3.91
C LEU A 140 9.94 9.17 4.75
N PHE A 141 9.25 8.21 4.17
CA PHE A 141 8.22 7.42 4.79
C PHE A 141 8.66 5.97 4.79
N ASP A 142 8.38 5.24 5.85
CA ASP A 142 8.41 3.80 5.81
C ASP A 142 7.03 3.23 5.49
N VAL A 143 7.06 2.21 4.64
CA VAL A 143 5.92 1.54 4.05
C VAL A 143 5.97 0.10 4.49
N GLU A 144 4.85 -0.37 5.03
CA GLU A 144 4.60 -1.77 5.32
C GLU A 144 3.40 -2.21 4.49
N VAL A 145 3.59 -3.22 3.67
CA VAL A 145 2.52 -3.86 2.92
C VAL A 145 2.53 -5.35 3.24
N TRP A 146 1.36 -5.92 3.50
CA TRP A 146 1.20 -7.35 3.69
C TRP A 146 -0.03 -7.84 2.94
N ILE A 147 0.00 -9.09 2.52
CA ILE A 147 -1.10 -9.75 1.83
C ILE A 147 -1.76 -10.73 2.80
N ASP A 148 -3.10 -10.78 2.82
CA ASP A 148 -3.82 -11.78 3.62
C ASP A 148 -3.73 -13.18 2.98
N TYR A 149 -3.57 -14.19 3.82
CA TYR A 149 -3.33 -15.60 3.43
C TYR A 149 -4.46 -16.28 2.61
N PRO A 150 -5.77 -15.92 2.71
CA PRO A 150 -6.84 -16.55 1.92
C PRO A 150 -6.66 -16.45 0.40
N ASN A 151 -5.82 -15.52 -0.08
CA ASN A 151 -5.46 -15.38 -1.49
C ASN A 151 -4.21 -16.17 -1.93
N GLN A 152 -3.59 -16.91 -1.00
CA GLN A 152 -2.43 -17.75 -1.24
C GLN A 152 -2.74 -19.25 -1.29
N ALA A 153 -3.80 -19.70 -0.62
CA ALA A 153 -4.18 -21.12 -0.55
C ALA A 153 -5.71 -21.29 -0.45
N ASP A 154 -6.25 -22.39 -0.98
CA ASP A 154 -7.67 -22.79 -0.88
C ASP A 154 -8.10 -23.19 0.56
N ARG A 155 -7.49 -22.60 1.59
CA ARG A 155 -7.78 -22.91 2.99
C ARG A 155 -8.00 -21.61 3.78
N PHE A 156 -9.20 -21.51 4.34
CA PHE A 156 -9.61 -20.46 5.27
C PHE A 156 -8.84 -20.58 6.60
N TYR A 157 -7.66 -20.00 6.69
CA TYR A 157 -7.00 -19.68 7.95
C TYR A 157 -6.43 -18.26 7.84
N GLY A 158 -6.95 -17.33 8.64
CA GLY A 158 -6.55 -15.93 8.62
C GLY A 158 -5.16 -15.71 9.22
N GLY A 159 -4.39 -14.81 8.61
CA GLY A 159 -3.04 -14.46 9.07
C GLY A 159 -2.18 -13.79 7.99
N TYR A 160 -1.16 -13.08 8.42
CA TYR A 160 -0.24 -12.36 7.53
C TYR A 160 0.54 -13.32 6.62
N GLY A 161 0.37 -13.16 5.31
CA GLY A 161 1.16 -13.84 4.28
C GLY A 161 2.49 -13.12 4.00
N PRO A 162 2.95 -13.01 2.74
CA PRO A 162 4.12 -12.24 2.40
C PRO A 162 3.84 -10.76 2.60
N GLY A 163 4.85 -10.07 3.12
CA GLY A 163 4.86 -8.62 3.21
C GLY A 163 6.19 -8.06 2.74
N LEU A 164 6.17 -6.77 2.43
CA LEU A 164 7.34 -5.98 2.13
C LEU A 164 7.40 -4.76 3.04
N TYR A 165 8.59 -4.48 3.52
CA TYR A 165 8.92 -3.24 4.21
C TYR A 165 9.94 -2.48 3.38
N PHE A 166 9.66 -1.22 3.07
CA PHE A 166 10.55 -0.38 2.26
C PHE A 166 10.31 1.10 2.52
N PHE A 167 11.20 1.94 2.01
CA PHE A 167 11.12 3.39 2.15
C PHE A 167 10.71 4.05 0.84
N VAL A 168 9.95 5.14 0.95
CA VAL A 168 9.54 5.99 -0.17
C VAL A 168 9.62 7.46 0.22
N GLU A 169 9.72 8.34 -0.76
CA GLU A 169 9.61 9.78 -0.57
C GLU A 169 8.20 10.30 -0.87
N ALA A 170 7.93 11.54 -0.45
CA ALA A 170 6.65 12.20 -0.75
C ALA A 170 6.28 12.18 -2.25
N LEU A 171 7.27 12.34 -3.14
CA LEU A 171 7.06 12.31 -4.59
C LEU A 171 6.62 10.93 -5.09
N ASP A 172 7.17 9.85 -4.53
CA ASP A 172 6.79 8.49 -4.88
C ASP A 172 5.32 8.21 -4.49
N ILE A 173 4.89 8.73 -3.33
CA ILE A 173 3.51 8.65 -2.85
C ILE A 173 2.57 9.45 -3.75
N GLU A 174 2.96 10.67 -4.13
CA GLU A 174 2.18 11.52 -5.03
C GLU A 174 2.02 10.89 -6.42
N GLN A 175 3.11 10.31 -6.94
CA GLN A 175 3.09 9.58 -8.21
C GLN A 175 2.16 8.37 -8.13
N PHE A 176 2.24 7.59 -7.05
CA PHE A 176 1.37 6.44 -6.83
C PHE A 176 -0.12 6.85 -6.77
N ALA A 177 -0.44 7.89 -6.01
CA ALA A 177 -1.80 8.42 -5.91
C ALA A 177 -2.32 8.91 -7.28
N SER A 178 -1.47 9.59 -8.05
CA SER A 178 -1.81 10.07 -9.39
C SER A 178 -2.06 8.93 -10.37
N GLN A 179 -1.29 7.85 -10.30
CA GLN A 179 -1.48 6.65 -11.12
C GLN A 179 -2.77 5.91 -10.75
N LEU A 180 -3.07 5.78 -9.45
CA LEU A 180 -4.35 5.23 -9.00
C LEU A 180 -5.52 6.07 -9.52
N GLN A 181 -5.45 7.39 -9.39
CA GLN A 181 -6.47 8.30 -9.89
C GLN A 181 -6.64 8.21 -11.42
N ALA A 182 -5.54 8.05 -12.15
CA ALA A 182 -5.57 7.90 -13.61
C ALA A 182 -6.19 6.57 -14.05
N GLU A 183 -6.04 5.50 -13.27
CA GLU A 183 -6.75 4.23 -13.53
C GLU A 183 -8.24 4.33 -13.26
N LEU A 184 -8.66 5.22 -12.35
CA LEU A 184 -10.07 5.38 -12.01
C LEU A 184 -10.89 6.18 -13.05
N ASN A 185 -10.23 6.88 -13.98
CA ASN A 185 -10.82 7.78 -14.97
C ASN A 185 -10.91 7.13 -16.36
#